data_AF-A0A523YKA4-F1
#
_entry.id   AF-A0A523YKA4-F1
#
_cell.length_a   1.000
_cell.length_b   1.000
_cell.length_c   1.000
_cell.angle_alpha   90.00
_cell.angle_beta   90.00
_cell.angle_gamma   90.00
#
_symmetry.space_group_name_H-M   'P 1'
#
loop_
_entity.id
_entity.type
_entity.pdbx_description
1 polymer ?
#
loop_
_entity_poly.entity_id
_entity_poly.type
_entity_poly.pdbx_seq_one_letter_code
_entity_poly.pdbx_strand_id
1 'polypeptide(L)'
;MLGIGWFSTGRDKAARDLLRTVVNEIEDGTIDGKISFVFCNRNRGEHAESDRFLDLVENFGFPIVTLSSKNFKPEMRKEGRKNEEVLRRWRIDYDREIEEAFEGFEWDLGVLAGYMLIVGEELCEKYPLINLHPATPDGPKGSWQEVIWELIENRVKQTGVMMHLVTAELDRGPVITYCDFPISGGAFTSLWTAMEQKLQMRSLEDVENEEDEEEPLFKEIRKHGLAREFPLIVQTIKQFADGNLEIEDGELIAKGETLTGGYCLTDDIDNAI
;
A
#
# COMPACT_ATOMS: atom_id res chain seq x y z
N MET A 1 8.80 22.05 1.86
CA MET A 1 9.44 20.73 1.79
C MET A 1 8.85 19.78 2.82
N LEU A 2 8.03 18.86 2.35
CA LEU A 2 7.36 17.80 3.11
C LEU A 2 8.36 16.71 3.56
N GLY A 3 8.44 16.41 4.85
CA GLY A 3 9.18 15.27 5.39
C GLY A 3 8.37 13.98 5.33
N ILE A 4 8.90 12.95 4.69
CA ILE A 4 8.20 11.68 4.46
C ILE A 4 8.85 10.56 5.29
N GLY A 5 8.06 9.91 6.14
CA GLY A 5 8.41 8.62 6.73
C GLY A 5 7.92 7.50 5.82
N TRP A 6 8.80 6.68 5.26
CA TRP A 6 8.41 5.61 4.33
C TRP A 6 8.33 4.26 5.04
N PHE A 7 7.18 3.59 4.97
CA PHE A 7 6.92 2.31 5.66
C PHE A 7 6.72 1.20 4.62
N SER A 8 7.53 0.14 4.70
CA SER A 8 7.40 -1.00 3.79
C SER A 8 7.87 -2.31 4.39
N THR A 9 7.27 -3.44 4.00
CA THR A 9 7.81 -4.77 4.30
C THR A 9 8.94 -5.17 3.35
N GLY A 10 9.12 -4.45 2.23
CA GLY A 10 10.10 -4.83 1.20
C GLY A 10 9.85 -6.23 0.65
N ARG A 11 8.57 -6.61 0.47
CA ARG A 11 8.18 -8.00 0.16
C ARG A 11 8.59 -8.43 -1.23
N ASP A 12 8.65 -7.51 -2.19
CA ASP A 12 8.80 -7.80 -3.61
C ASP A 12 9.48 -6.65 -4.38
N LYS A 13 9.54 -6.78 -5.71
CA LYS A 13 10.08 -5.75 -6.60
C LYS A 13 9.23 -4.47 -6.62
N ALA A 14 7.90 -4.58 -6.52
CA ALA A 14 7.01 -3.42 -6.56
C ALA A 14 7.28 -2.47 -5.39
N ALA A 15 7.53 -3.00 -4.19
CA ALA A 15 7.92 -2.19 -3.02
C ALA A 15 9.19 -1.35 -3.27
N ARG A 16 10.18 -1.91 -3.99
CA ARG A 16 11.42 -1.21 -4.37
C ARG A 16 11.17 -0.17 -5.47
N ASP A 17 10.38 -0.54 -6.47
CA ASP A 17 10.07 0.35 -7.59
C ASP A 17 9.27 1.57 -7.10
N LEU A 18 8.29 1.38 -6.20
CA LEU A 18 7.48 2.47 -5.64
C LEU A 18 8.35 3.50 -4.91
N LEU A 19 9.25 3.04 -4.03
CA LEU A 19 10.18 3.93 -3.35
C LEU A 19 11.07 4.67 -4.35
N ARG A 20 11.64 3.96 -5.32
CA ARG A 20 12.50 4.57 -6.35
C ARG A 20 11.75 5.63 -7.15
N THR A 21 10.51 5.36 -7.55
CA THR A 21 9.69 6.32 -8.28
C THR A 21 9.51 7.60 -7.47
N VAL A 22 9.11 7.51 -6.21
CA VAL A 22 8.93 8.70 -5.36
C VAL A 22 10.24 9.44 -5.12
N VAL A 23 11.35 8.73 -4.92
CA VAL A 23 12.68 9.34 -4.75
C VAL A 23 13.10 10.10 -6.01
N ASN A 24 12.92 9.52 -7.20
CA ASN A 24 13.24 10.19 -8.46
C ASN A 24 12.41 11.47 -8.63
N GLU A 25 11.11 11.45 -8.31
CA GLU A 25 10.24 12.63 -8.41
C GLU A 25 10.59 13.72 -7.38
N ILE A 26 11.16 13.34 -6.24
CA ILE A 26 11.75 14.29 -5.28
C ILE A 26 13.05 14.88 -5.86
N GLU A 27 13.95 14.06 -6.39
CA GLU A 27 15.24 14.50 -6.96
C GLU A 27 15.06 15.42 -8.18
N ASP A 28 14.07 15.14 -9.02
CA ASP A 28 13.72 15.94 -10.19
C ASP A 28 12.93 17.23 -9.83
N GLY A 29 12.52 17.37 -8.57
CA GLY A 29 11.82 18.54 -8.04
C GLY A 29 10.31 18.59 -8.35
N THR A 30 9.73 17.48 -8.82
CA THR A 30 8.27 17.34 -8.98
C THR A 30 7.56 17.37 -7.63
N ILE A 31 8.18 16.76 -6.61
CA ILE A 31 7.70 16.75 -5.22
C ILE A 31 8.66 17.60 -4.37
N ASP A 32 8.18 18.72 -3.81
CA ASP A 32 8.93 19.47 -2.78
C ASP A 32 8.91 18.71 -1.44
N GLY A 33 9.73 17.66 -1.35
CA GLY A 33 9.78 16.77 -0.19
C GLY A 33 11.15 16.15 0.05
N LYS A 34 11.25 15.37 1.13
CA LYS A 34 12.43 14.56 1.47
C LYS A 34 11.99 13.25 2.11
N ILE A 35 12.75 12.17 1.91
CA ILE A 35 12.63 10.96 2.73
C ILE A 35 13.37 11.20 4.04
N SER A 36 12.65 11.30 5.14
CA SER A 36 13.23 11.52 6.48
C SER A 36 13.79 10.23 7.08
N PHE A 37 13.10 9.11 6.88
CA PHE A 37 13.56 7.76 7.21
C PHE A 37 12.78 6.73 6.39
N VAL A 38 13.32 5.52 6.33
CA VAL A 38 12.60 4.34 5.83
C VAL A 38 12.50 3.31 6.94
N PHE A 39 11.28 2.92 7.28
CA PHE A 39 10.99 1.82 8.18
C PHE A 39 10.75 0.52 7.43
N CYS A 40 11.39 -0.56 7.89
CA CYS A 40 11.12 -1.92 7.46
C CYS A 40 10.80 -2.85 8.63
N ASN A 41 9.65 -3.53 8.58
CA ASN A 41 9.25 -4.46 9.62
C ASN A 41 9.97 -5.83 9.55
N ARG A 42 11.10 -5.91 8.85
CA ARG A 42 11.96 -7.07 8.69
C ARG A 42 13.40 -6.65 8.91
N ASN A 43 14.14 -7.49 9.61
CA ASN A 43 15.57 -7.30 9.75
C ASN A 43 16.31 -7.89 8.54
N ARG A 44 17.52 -7.38 8.31
CA ARG A 44 18.43 -7.96 7.32
C ARG A 44 18.67 -9.45 7.60
N GLY A 45 18.60 -10.28 6.56
CA GLY A 45 18.73 -11.73 6.61
C GLY A 45 17.41 -12.49 6.84
N GLU A 46 16.27 -11.80 7.02
CA GLU A 46 14.98 -12.47 7.17
C GLU A 46 14.36 -12.92 5.85
N HIS A 47 14.58 -12.16 4.77
CA HIS A 47 14.07 -12.48 3.44
C HIS A 47 14.88 -11.77 2.35
N ALA A 48 15.16 -12.47 1.24
CA ALA A 48 16.00 -11.94 0.16
C ALA A 48 15.43 -10.65 -0.47
N GLU A 49 14.10 -10.56 -0.65
CA GLU A 49 13.48 -9.34 -1.19
C GLU A 49 13.59 -8.14 -0.25
N SER A 50 13.45 -8.35 1.07
CA SER A 50 13.60 -7.26 2.04
C SER A 50 15.05 -6.85 2.17
N ASP A 51 16.01 -7.78 2.05
CA ASP A 51 17.43 -7.44 2.02
C ASP A 51 17.77 -6.54 0.83
N ARG A 52 17.26 -6.87 -0.37
CA ARG A 52 17.41 -6.01 -1.56
C ARG A 52 16.70 -4.66 -1.40
N PHE A 53 15.59 -4.61 -0.66
CA PHE A 53 14.93 -3.35 -0.33
C PHE A 53 15.80 -2.50 0.60
N LEU A 54 16.38 -3.09 1.65
CA LEU A 54 17.31 -2.39 2.54
C LEU A 54 18.57 -1.92 1.80
N ASP A 55 19.14 -2.75 0.91
CA ASP A 55 20.26 -2.35 0.05
C ASP A 55 19.91 -1.15 -0.82
N LEU A 56 18.69 -1.10 -1.37
CA LEU A 56 18.22 0.06 -2.14
C LEU A 56 18.22 1.32 -1.28
N VAL A 57 17.68 1.23 -0.05
CA VAL A 57 17.61 2.38 0.85
C VAL A 57 19.01 2.85 1.27
N GLU A 58 19.92 1.93 1.58
CA GLU A 58 21.32 2.27 1.90
C GLU A 58 22.00 3.00 0.73
N ASN A 59 21.73 2.57 -0.51
CA ASN A 59 22.27 3.22 -1.70
C ASN A 59 21.74 4.64 -1.92
N PHE A 60 20.50 4.92 -1.51
CA PHE A 60 19.97 6.28 -1.48
C PHE A 60 20.54 7.12 -0.33
N GLY A 61 21.14 6.49 0.68
CA GLY A 61 21.72 7.16 1.85
C GLY A 61 20.70 7.61 2.88
N PHE A 62 19.48 7.07 2.86
CA PHE A 62 18.45 7.42 3.84
C PHE A 62 18.66 6.67 5.18
N PRO A 63 18.26 7.26 6.32
CA PRO A 63 18.19 6.54 7.58
C PRO A 63 17.26 5.34 7.48
N ILE A 64 17.75 4.18 7.94
CA ILE A 64 16.99 2.93 7.96
C ILE A 64 16.63 2.59 9.39
N VAL A 65 15.34 2.36 9.63
CA VAL A 65 14.82 1.83 10.88
C VAL A 65 14.29 0.43 10.60
N THR A 66 14.80 -0.58 11.30
CA THR A 66 14.28 -1.95 11.19
C THR A 66 13.80 -2.45 12.55
N LEU A 67 12.59 -2.99 12.58
CA LEU A 67 12.08 -3.75 13.71
C LEU A 67 11.42 -5.01 13.18
N SER A 68 11.92 -6.19 13.55
CA SER A 68 11.34 -7.44 13.05
C SER A 68 10.01 -7.75 13.72
N SER A 69 8.93 -7.71 12.94
CA SER A 69 7.62 -8.13 13.42
C SER A 69 7.57 -9.62 13.76
N LYS A 70 8.41 -10.44 13.10
CA LYS A 70 8.52 -11.88 13.36
C LYS A 70 9.14 -12.14 14.73
N ASN A 71 10.16 -11.36 15.10
CA ASN A 71 10.91 -11.56 16.33
C ASN A 71 10.35 -10.76 17.51
N PHE A 72 9.46 -9.80 17.25
CA PHE A 72 8.80 -9.04 18.31
C PHE A 72 7.70 -9.86 19.00
N LYS A 73 7.92 -10.16 20.30
CA LYS A 73 6.98 -10.91 21.18
C LYS A 73 6.30 -12.10 20.46
N PRO A 74 7.06 -13.07 19.93
CA PRO A 74 6.55 -14.09 19.01
C PRO A 74 5.46 -14.98 19.63
N GLU A 75 5.55 -15.29 20.93
CA GLU A 75 4.53 -16.08 21.62
C GLU A 75 3.20 -15.33 21.73
N MET A 76 3.23 -14.03 22.03
CA MET A 76 2.04 -13.18 22.05
C MET A 76 1.43 -13.05 20.65
N ARG A 77 2.27 -12.88 19.61
CA ARG A 77 1.79 -12.86 18.22
C ARG A 77 1.12 -14.17 17.81
N LYS A 78 1.67 -15.31 18.25
CA LYS A 78 1.12 -16.64 17.98
C LYS A 78 -0.22 -16.85 18.69
N GLU A 79 -0.34 -16.41 19.94
CA GLU A 79 -1.61 -16.40 20.67
C GLU A 79 -2.65 -15.50 19.99
N GLY A 80 -2.23 -14.31 19.53
CA GLY A 80 -3.06 -13.34 18.82
C GLY A 80 -3.74 -13.90 17.57
N ARG A 81 -3.17 -14.93 16.92
CA ARG A 81 -3.81 -15.61 15.78
C ARG A 81 -5.15 -16.28 16.14
N LYS A 82 -5.40 -16.51 17.43
CA LYS A 82 -6.62 -17.14 17.95
C LYS A 82 -7.41 -16.22 18.88
N ASN A 83 -6.86 -15.05 19.21
CA ASN A 83 -7.45 -14.12 20.16
C ASN A 83 -7.20 -12.68 19.69
N GLU A 84 -8.26 -12.04 19.22
CA GLU A 84 -8.22 -10.68 18.66
C GLU A 84 -7.76 -9.62 19.66
N GLU A 85 -8.12 -9.74 20.94
CA GLU A 85 -7.68 -8.81 22.00
C GLU A 85 -6.17 -8.91 22.25
N VAL A 86 -5.62 -10.14 22.22
CA VAL A 86 -4.16 -10.35 22.31
C VAL A 86 -3.47 -9.77 21.09
N LEU A 87 -4.03 -9.97 19.89
CA LEU A 87 -3.47 -9.42 18.66
C LEU A 87 -3.48 -7.89 18.64
N ARG A 88 -4.58 -7.27 19.10
CA ARG A 88 -4.72 -5.83 19.23
C ARG A 88 -3.66 -5.26 20.18
N ARG A 89 -3.48 -5.87 21.36
CA ARG A 89 -2.42 -5.46 22.31
C ARG A 89 -1.02 -5.65 21.72
N TRP A 90 -0.79 -6.73 20.97
CA TRP A 90 0.50 -6.95 20.32
C TRP A 90 0.81 -5.87 19.29
N ARG A 91 -0.19 -5.42 18.51
CA ARG A 91 -0.03 -4.30 17.55
C ARG A 91 0.33 -3.01 18.26
N ILE A 92 -0.42 -2.64 19.29
CA ILE A 92 -0.14 -1.43 20.09
C ILE A 92 1.28 -1.48 20.69
N ASP A 93 1.67 -2.61 21.29
CA ASP A 93 3.01 -2.77 21.83
C ASP A 93 4.10 -2.67 20.74
N TYR A 94 3.83 -3.20 19.56
CA TYR A 94 4.77 -3.16 18.44
C TYR A 94 4.91 -1.75 17.88
N ASP A 95 3.81 -1.03 17.71
CA ASP A 95 3.80 0.32 17.16
C ASP A 95 4.49 1.33 18.09
N ARG A 96 4.38 1.16 19.41
CA ARG A 96 5.15 1.96 20.38
C ARG A 96 6.65 1.78 20.20
N GLU A 97 7.11 0.56 19.92
CA GLU A 97 8.52 0.28 19.69
C GLU A 97 8.98 0.78 18.31
N ILE A 98 8.09 0.78 17.32
CA ILE A 98 8.34 1.46 16.04
C ILE A 98 8.51 2.97 16.29
N GLU A 99 7.63 3.57 17.09
CA GLU A 99 7.65 4.99 17.40
C GLU A 99 8.93 5.42 18.11
N GLU A 100 9.34 4.67 19.14
CA GLU A 100 10.63 4.86 19.81
C GLU A 100 11.81 4.75 18.82
N ALA A 101 11.71 3.83 17.85
CA ALA A 101 12.79 3.59 16.88
C ALA A 101 12.94 4.70 15.84
N PHE A 102 11.91 5.50 15.59
CA PHE A 102 11.99 6.69 14.75
C PHE A 102 11.91 8.01 15.54
N GLU A 103 12.01 7.95 16.88
CA GLU A 103 12.04 9.13 17.72
C GLU A 103 13.22 10.05 17.31
N GLY A 104 12.94 11.33 17.10
CA GLY A 104 13.93 12.32 16.71
C GLY A 104 14.09 12.53 15.20
N PHE A 105 13.43 11.75 14.35
CA PHE A 105 13.26 12.14 12.94
C PHE A 105 12.14 13.18 12.82
N GLU A 106 12.39 14.25 12.06
CA GLU A 106 11.35 15.22 11.69
C GLU A 106 10.68 14.79 10.38
N TRP A 107 9.38 14.54 10.42
CA TRP A 107 8.56 14.15 9.28
C TRP A 107 7.11 14.60 9.48
N ASP A 108 6.41 14.78 8.36
CA ASP A 108 5.07 15.34 8.30
C ASP A 108 4.04 14.32 7.81
N LEU A 109 4.43 13.34 6.99
CA LEU A 109 3.54 12.36 6.37
C LEU A 109 4.16 10.96 6.33
N GLY A 110 3.43 9.96 6.79
CA GLY A 110 3.84 8.56 6.74
C GLY A 110 3.23 7.86 5.54
N VAL A 111 4.05 7.29 4.67
CA VAL A 111 3.59 6.62 3.44
C VAL A 111 3.82 5.11 3.58
N LEU A 112 2.73 4.36 3.65
CA LEU A 112 2.71 2.91 3.67
C LEU A 112 2.60 2.39 2.23
N ALA A 113 3.70 1.82 1.74
CA ALA A 113 3.79 1.26 0.39
C ALA A 113 4.31 -0.19 0.47
N GLY A 114 3.39 -1.14 0.38
CA GLY A 114 3.70 -2.56 0.61
C GLY A 114 4.02 -2.88 2.07
N TYR A 115 3.39 -2.17 3.02
CA TYR A 115 3.46 -2.46 4.44
C TYR A 115 2.44 -3.54 4.82
N MET A 116 2.90 -4.75 5.12
CA MET A 116 2.06 -5.94 5.26
C MET A 116 1.58 -6.18 6.71
N LEU A 117 1.43 -5.13 7.51
CA LEU A 117 0.96 -5.21 8.89
C LEU A 117 -0.16 -4.18 9.11
N ILE A 118 -1.09 -4.53 9.98
CA ILE A 118 -2.15 -3.62 10.42
C ILE A 118 -1.58 -2.72 11.50
N VAL A 119 -1.64 -1.41 11.27
CA VAL A 119 -1.24 -0.38 12.23
C VAL A 119 -2.28 -0.29 13.34
N GLY A 120 -1.81 -0.21 14.59
CA GLY A 120 -2.61 -0.03 15.78
C GLY A 120 -3.14 1.39 15.91
N GLU A 121 -4.24 1.52 16.65
CA GLU A 121 -5.00 2.77 16.79
C GLU A 121 -4.16 3.96 17.27
N GLU A 122 -3.27 3.75 18.25
CA GLU A 122 -2.48 4.85 18.85
C GLU A 122 -1.58 5.53 17.80
N LEU A 123 -0.99 4.75 16.90
CA LEU A 123 -0.10 5.30 15.86
C LEU A 123 -0.91 5.99 14.76
N CYS A 124 -2.08 5.45 14.39
CA CYS A 124 -2.98 6.06 13.42
C CYS A 124 -3.56 7.39 13.91
N GLU A 125 -3.87 7.50 15.21
CA GLU A 125 -4.37 8.75 15.80
C GLU A 125 -3.28 9.81 15.93
N LYS A 126 -2.04 9.38 16.18
CA LYS A 126 -0.91 10.28 16.45
C LYS A 126 -0.26 10.83 15.18
N TYR A 127 -0.24 10.07 14.10
CA TYR A 127 0.48 10.42 12.89
C TYR A 127 -0.41 10.34 11.64
N PRO A 128 -0.25 11.28 10.70
CA PRO A 128 -0.90 11.20 9.39
C PRO A 128 -0.22 10.11 8.57
N LEU A 129 -0.84 8.93 8.57
CA LEU A 129 -0.38 7.77 7.82
C LEU A 129 -1.30 7.55 6.62
N ILE A 130 -0.74 7.39 5.43
CA ILE A 130 -1.48 7.11 4.20
C ILE A 130 -1.01 5.80 3.60
N ASN A 131 -1.92 5.00 3.06
CA ASN A 131 -1.62 3.69 2.50
C ASN A 131 -2.06 3.59 1.05
N LEU A 132 -1.21 2.96 0.24
CA LEU A 132 -1.53 2.56 -1.12
C LEU A 132 -2.23 1.18 -1.11
N HIS A 133 -3.43 1.12 -1.66
CA HIS A 133 -4.24 -0.09 -1.73
C HIS A 133 -4.66 -0.39 -3.18
N PRO A 134 -4.53 -1.64 -3.66
CA PRO A 134 -4.78 -2.02 -5.06
C PRO A 134 -6.25 -2.32 -5.37
N ALA A 135 -7.17 -1.53 -4.80
CA ALA A 135 -8.60 -1.60 -5.09
C ALA A 135 -9.22 -0.20 -5.14
N THR A 136 -10.45 -0.13 -5.65
CA THR A 136 -11.29 1.07 -5.50
C THR A 136 -11.72 1.26 -4.04
N PRO A 137 -12.23 2.44 -3.66
CA PRO A 137 -12.79 2.68 -2.33
C PRO A 137 -13.82 1.65 -1.83
N ASP A 138 -14.67 1.16 -2.74
CA ASP A 138 -15.70 0.15 -2.44
C ASP A 138 -15.24 -1.28 -2.77
N GLY A 139 -13.95 -1.46 -3.07
CA GLY A 139 -13.37 -2.71 -3.52
C GLY A 139 -13.00 -3.68 -2.39
N PRO A 140 -12.46 -4.86 -2.77
CA PRO A 140 -11.91 -5.84 -1.85
C PRO A 140 -10.80 -5.29 -0.95
N LYS A 141 -10.57 -5.96 0.18
CA LYS A 141 -9.52 -5.61 1.15
C LYS A 141 -8.40 -6.64 1.18
N GLY A 142 -7.32 -6.30 1.87
CA GLY A 142 -6.22 -7.22 2.13
C GLY A 142 -5.09 -7.10 1.13
N SER A 143 -4.31 -8.16 0.99
CA SER A 143 -3.17 -8.16 0.08
C SER A 143 -3.61 -8.04 -1.38
N TRP A 144 -2.70 -7.54 -2.23
CA TRP A 144 -2.98 -7.39 -3.65
C TRP A 144 -3.35 -8.72 -4.33
N GLN A 145 -2.85 -9.86 -3.83
CA GLN A 145 -3.25 -11.18 -4.30
C GLN A 145 -4.70 -11.50 -3.97
N GLU A 146 -5.08 -11.35 -2.69
CA GLU A 146 -6.46 -11.59 -2.21
C GLU A 146 -7.45 -10.69 -2.96
N VAL A 147 -7.11 -9.42 -3.15
CA VAL A 147 -7.92 -8.47 -3.91
C VAL A 147 -8.17 -8.95 -5.34
N ILE A 148 -7.13 -9.37 -6.08
CA ILE A 148 -7.30 -9.79 -7.48
C ILE A 148 -8.11 -11.09 -7.56
N TRP A 149 -7.88 -12.06 -6.68
CA TRP A 149 -8.67 -13.28 -6.66
C TRP A 149 -10.14 -13.02 -6.33
N GLU A 150 -10.43 -12.12 -5.38
CA GLU A 150 -11.80 -11.71 -5.07
C GLU A 150 -12.48 -10.99 -6.25
N LEU A 151 -11.75 -10.17 -7.02
CA LEU A 151 -12.27 -9.55 -8.25
C LEU A 151 -12.62 -10.59 -9.32
N ILE A 152 -11.77 -11.62 -9.46
CA ILE A 152 -11.98 -12.74 -10.39
C ILE A 152 -13.20 -13.57 -9.97
N GLU A 153 -13.26 -13.95 -8.69
CA GLU A 153 -14.36 -14.72 -8.12
C GLU A 153 -15.72 -14.03 -8.33
N ASN A 154 -15.77 -12.73 -8.01
CA ASN A 154 -16.98 -11.93 -8.13
C ASN A 154 -17.27 -11.41 -9.55
N ARG A 155 -16.43 -11.78 -10.54
CA ARG A 155 -16.59 -11.39 -11.95
C ARG A 155 -16.74 -9.87 -12.13
N VAL A 156 -15.98 -9.11 -11.34
CA VAL A 156 -16.04 -7.66 -11.34
C VAL A 156 -15.51 -7.14 -12.67
N LYS A 157 -16.10 -6.05 -13.18
CA LYS A 157 -15.77 -5.48 -14.50
C LYS A 157 -14.87 -4.25 -14.44
N GLN A 158 -14.70 -3.69 -13.26
CA GLN A 158 -13.93 -2.49 -12.98
C GLN A 158 -13.22 -2.66 -11.64
N THR A 159 -11.98 -2.22 -11.55
CA THR A 159 -11.24 -2.11 -10.29
C THR A 159 -10.46 -0.80 -10.29
N GLY A 160 -9.55 -0.61 -9.36
CA GLY A 160 -8.75 0.58 -9.26
C GLY A 160 -7.61 0.45 -8.28
N VAL A 161 -7.00 1.58 -7.99
CA VAL A 161 -5.99 1.78 -6.96
C VAL A 161 -6.38 3.01 -6.15
N MET A 162 -6.13 3.00 -4.84
CA MET A 162 -6.46 4.11 -3.97
C MET A 162 -5.33 4.44 -2.99
N MET A 163 -5.19 5.71 -2.67
CA MET A 163 -4.50 6.17 -1.47
C MET A 163 -5.55 6.57 -0.45
N HIS A 164 -5.44 6.07 0.77
CA HIS A 164 -6.37 6.39 1.84
C HIS A 164 -5.62 6.68 3.15
N LEU A 165 -6.24 7.43 4.04
CA LEU A 165 -5.74 7.60 5.40
C LEU A 165 -5.83 6.25 6.13
N VAL A 166 -4.80 5.92 6.90
CA VAL A 166 -4.75 4.68 7.67
C VAL A 166 -5.55 4.88 8.95
N THR A 167 -6.38 3.88 9.27
CA THR A 167 -7.11 3.83 10.55
C THR A 167 -6.87 2.46 11.18
N ALA A 168 -7.32 2.29 12.43
CA ALA A 168 -7.28 0.98 13.09
C ALA A 168 -8.11 -0.09 12.33
N GLU A 169 -9.06 0.33 11.50
CA GLU A 169 -9.80 -0.54 10.60
C GLU A 169 -9.06 -0.73 9.28
N LEU A 170 -8.77 -1.99 8.94
CA LEU A 170 -8.07 -2.35 7.71
C LEU A 170 -8.82 -1.82 6.47
N ASP A 171 -8.09 -1.06 5.66
CA ASP A 171 -8.48 -0.49 4.36
C ASP A 171 -9.83 0.25 4.40
N ARG A 172 -10.09 1.01 5.48
CA ARG A 172 -11.39 1.71 5.72
C ARG A 172 -11.28 3.19 6.04
N GLY A 173 -10.08 3.75 6.06
CA GLY A 173 -9.96 5.19 6.34
C GLY A 173 -10.41 6.05 5.17
N PRO A 174 -10.56 7.38 5.40
CA PRO A 174 -10.92 8.35 4.38
C PRO A 174 -10.08 8.21 3.10
N VAL A 175 -10.76 8.12 1.96
CA VAL A 175 -10.12 8.09 0.64
C VAL A 175 -9.50 9.44 0.36
N ILE A 176 -8.24 9.44 -0.09
CA ILE A 176 -7.51 10.65 -0.45
C ILE A 176 -7.56 10.86 -1.96
N THR A 177 -7.09 9.88 -2.70
CA THR A 177 -7.08 9.85 -4.16
C THR A 177 -7.35 8.43 -4.63
N TYR A 178 -7.91 8.28 -5.82
CA TYR A 178 -8.09 6.97 -6.43
C TYR A 178 -8.10 7.07 -7.95
N CYS A 179 -7.85 5.94 -8.60
CA CYS A 179 -7.98 5.78 -10.04
C CYS A 179 -8.66 4.45 -10.34
N ASP A 180 -9.68 4.50 -11.18
CA ASP A 180 -10.43 3.33 -11.63
C ASP A 180 -10.02 2.94 -13.04
N PHE A 181 -10.10 1.65 -13.35
CA PHE A 181 -9.90 1.13 -14.69
C PHE A 181 -10.76 -0.10 -14.97
N PRO A 182 -11.21 -0.28 -16.23
CA PRO A 182 -11.96 -1.47 -16.61
C PRO A 182 -11.03 -2.68 -16.62
N ILE A 183 -11.50 -3.77 -16.02
CA ILE A 183 -10.93 -5.11 -16.19
C ILE A 183 -11.79 -5.95 -17.13
N SER A 184 -12.53 -5.31 -18.03
CA SER A 184 -13.40 -5.96 -19.01
C SER A 184 -13.29 -5.28 -20.37
N GLY A 185 -13.65 -5.99 -21.43
CA GLY A 185 -13.46 -5.51 -22.81
C GLY A 185 -11.99 -5.55 -23.25
N GLY A 186 -11.72 -5.16 -24.50
CA GLY A 186 -10.37 -5.16 -25.06
C GLY A 186 -9.62 -6.49 -24.86
N ALA A 187 -8.37 -6.41 -24.39
CA ALA A 187 -7.53 -7.57 -24.08
C ALA A 187 -8.12 -8.47 -22.97
N PHE A 188 -8.89 -7.92 -22.03
CA PHE A 188 -9.53 -8.69 -20.97
C PHE A 188 -10.61 -9.64 -21.49
N THR A 189 -11.20 -9.38 -22.66
CA THR A 189 -12.27 -10.24 -23.22
C THR A 189 -11.80 -11.69 -23.40
N SER A 190 -10.63 -11.88 -24.02
CA SER A 190 -10.08 -13.21 -24.23
C SER A 190 -9.58 -13.85 -22.93
N LEU A 191 -9.08 -13.04 -21.98
CA LEU A 191 -8.61 -13.51 -20.69
C LEU A 191 -9.76 -14.02 -19.80
N TRP A 192 -10.86 -13.27 -19.72
CA TRP A 192 -12.07 -13.73 -19.05
C TRP A 192 -12.66 -14.98 -19.71
N THR A 193 -12.69 -15.04 -21.04
CA THR A 193 -13.17 -16.23 -21.76
C THR A 193 -12.30 -17.45 -21.41
N ALA A 194 -10.98 -17.28 -21.32
CA ALA A 194 -10.07 -18.36 -20.93
C ALA A 194 -10.30 -18.80 -19.46
N MET A 195 -10.45 -17.84 -18.54
CA MET A 195 -10.80 -18.13 -17.15
C MET A 195 -12.13 -18.90 -17.05
N GLU A 196 -13.16 -18.49 -17.78
CA GLU A 196 -14.45 -19.17 -17.80
C GLU A 196 -14.35 -20.61 -18.32
N GLN A 197 -13.53 -20.86 -19.33
CA GLN A 197 -13.28 -22.21 -19.83
C GLN A 197 -12.57 -23.08 -18.79
N LYS A 198 -11.61 -22.53 -18.04
CA LYS A 198 -10.96 -23.24 -16.92
C LYS A 198 -11.99 -23.62 -15.85
N LEU A 199 -12.86 -22.66 -15.48
CA LEU A 199 -13.89 -22.85 -14.46
C LEU A 199 -15.02 -23.81 -14.86
N GLN A 200 -15.10 -24.22 -16.14
CA GLN A 200 -15.97 -25.32 -16.56
C GLN A 200 -15.40 -26.71 -16.20
N MET A 201 -14.09 -26.80 -16.02
CA MET A 201 -13.36 -28.07 -15.84
C MET A 201 -12.86 -28.28 -14.41
N ARG A 202 -12.64 -27.19 -13.65
CA ARG A 202 -12.10 -27.22 -12.28
C ARG A 202 -12.59 -26.04 -11.46
N SER A 203 -12.40 -26.09 -10.14
CA SER A 203 -12.80 -25.00 -9.25
C SER A 203 -11.85 -23.79 -9.36
N LEU A 204 -12.28 -22.63 -8.86
CA LEU A 204 -11.42 -21.45 -8.75
C LEU A 204 -10.26 -21.71 -7.79
N GLU A 205 -10.53 -22.40 -6.68
CA GLU A 205 -9.51 -22.81 -5.71
C GLU A 205 -8.42 -23.69 -6.35
N ASP A 206 -8.78 -24.58 -7.29
CA ASP A 206 -7.78 -25.36 -8.04
C ASP A 206 -6.92 -24.46 -8.94
N VAL A 207 -7.52 -23.46 -9.59
CA VAL A 207 -6.79 -22.49 -10.43
C VAL A 207 -5.83 -21.65 -9.59
N GLU A 208 -6.31 -21.12 -8.46
CA GLU A 208 -5.51 -20.33 -7.52
C GLU A 208 -4.33 -21.14 -6.98
N ASN A 209 -4.55 -22.39 -6.56
CA ASN A 209 -3.47 -23.24 -6.04
C ASN A 209 -2.45 -23.67 -7.09
N GLU A 210 -2.86 -23.86 -8.35
CA GLU A 210 -1.98 -24.38 -9.41
C GLU A 210 -1.27 -23.28 -10.21
N GLU A 211 -1.96 -22.18 -10.50
CA GLU A 211 -1.46 -21.09 -11.35
C GLU A 211 -1.07 -19.85 -10.55
N ASP A 212 -1.75 -19.56 -9.43
CA ASP A 212 -1.51 -18.40 -8.56
C ASP A 212 -1.24 -17.11 -9.37
N GLU A 213 -0.16 -16.39 -9.07
CA GLU A 213 0.21 -15.14 -9.74
C GLU A 213 0.58 -15.32 -11.23
N GLU A 214 0.72 -16.55 -11.73
CA GLU A 214 1.03 -16.84 -13.13
C GLU A 214 -0.21 -16.96 -14.02
N GLU A 215 -1.42 -16.92 -13.44
CA GLU A 215 -2.68 -16.98 -14.20
C GLU A 215 -2.81 -15.74 -15.12
N PRO A 216 -3.06 -15.90 -16.44
CA PRO A 216 -3.08 -14.79 -17.39
C PRO A 216 -4.00 -13.60 -17.09
N LEU A 217 -5.24 -13.84 -16.63
CA LEU A 217 -6.16 -12.76 -16.24
C LEU A 217 -5.64 -12.05 -14.98
N PHE A 218 -5.20 -12.83 -13.97
CA PHE A 218 -4.61 -12.30 -12.75
C PHE A 218 -3.41 -11.38 -13.06
N LYS A 219 -2.47 -11.84 -13.89
CA LYS A 219 -1.29 -11.07 -14.30
C LYS A 219 -1.65 -9.77 -14.99
N GLU A 220 -2.63 -9.80 -15.89
CA GLU A 220 -3.01 -8.60 -16.64
C GLU A 220 -3.71 -7.59 -15.72
N ILE A 221 -4.54 -8.04 -14.77
CA ILE A 221 -5.12 -7.18 -13.74
C ILE A 221 -4.00 -6.55 -12.90
N ARG A 222 -3.04 -7.35 -12.40
CA ARG A 222 -1.92 -6.83 -11.59
C ARG A 222 -1.08 -5.82 -12.36
N LYS A 223 -0.78 -6.10 -13.63
CA LYS A 223 -0.03 -5.21 -14.51
C LYS A 223 -0.73 -3.86 -14.68
N HIS A 224 -2.03 -3.86 -14.94
CA HIS A 224 -2.81 -2.63 -15.09
C HIS A 224 -2.93 -1.85 -13.78
N GLY A 225 -3.08 -2.53 -12.64
CA GLY A 225 -3.09 -1.91 -11.31
C GLY A 225 -1.74 -1.29 -10.96
N LEU A 226 -0.66 -2.06 -11.05
CA LEU A 226 0.69 -1.61 -10.74
C LEU A 226 1.13 -0.41 -11.61
N ALA A 227 0.77 -0.38 -12.89
CA ALA A 227 1.04 0.76 -13.75
C ALA A 227 0.43 2.07 -13.22
N ARG A 228 -0.71 1.99 -12.52
CA ARG A 228 -1.44 3.13 -11.95
C ARG A 228 -1.03 3.45 -10.51
N GLU A 229 -0.51 2.48 -9.77
CA GLU A 229 0.05 2.69 -8.42
C GLU A 229 1.15 3.75 -8.42
N PHE A 230 2.06 3.71 -9.40
CA PHE A 230 3.19 4.64 -9.51
C PHE A 230 2.78 6.12 -9.67
N PRO A 231 1.98 6.52 -10.67
CA PRO A 231 1.55 7.90 -10.79
C PRO A 231 0.60 8.30 -9.65
N LEU A 232 -0.24 7.39 -9.14
CA LEU A 232 -1.16 7.71 -8.03
C LEU A 232 -0.41 8.12 -6.76
N ILE A 233 0.58 7.33 -6.33
CA ILE A 233 1.33 7.64 -5.10
C ILE A 233 2.09 8.97 -5.24
N VAL A 234 2.68 9.23 -6.41
CA VAL A 234 3.38 10.48 -6.73
C VAL A 234 2.44 11.67 -6.68
N GLN A 235 1.31 11.62 -7.39
CA GLN A 235 0.35 12.73 -7.41
C GLN A 235 -0.22 12.99 -6.02
N THR A 236 -0.47 11.94 -5.23
CA THR A 236 -0.98 12.07 -3.86
C THR A 236 0.00 12.78 -2.95
N ILE A 237 1.27 12.33 -2.92
CA ILE A 237 2.31 12.97 -2.12
C ILE A 237 2.52 14.41 -2.56
N LYS A 238 2.46 14.67 -3.87
CA LYS A 238 2.56 16.03 -4.42
C LYS A 238 1.44 16.94 -3.91
N GLN A 239 0.19 16.47 -3.80
CA GLN A 239 -0.91 17.27 -3.25
C GLN A 239 -0.62 17.72 -1.80
N PHE A 240 0.00 16.87 -0.97
CA PHE A 240 0.44 17.25 0.37
C PHE A 240 1.64 18.20 0.33
N ALA A 241 2.63 17.94 -0.53
CA ALA A 241 3.81 18.79 -0.65
C ALA A 241 3.48 20.21 -1.13
N ASP A 242 2.49 20.35 -2.02
CA ASP A 242 1.99 21.62 -2.54
C ASP A 242 1.07 22.36 -1.54
N GLY A 243 0.69 21.72 -0.42
CA GLY A 243 -0.27 22.27 0.55
C GLY A 243 -1.72 22.31 0.04
N ASN A 244 -2.05 21.51 -0.97
CA ASN A 244 -3.43 21.39 -1.48
C ASN A 244 -4.28 20.45 -0.61
N LEU A 245 -3.62 19.49 0.04
CA LEU A 245 -4.20 18.55 0.99
C LEU A 245 -3.48 18.64 2.33
N GLU A 246 -4.27 18.58 3.40
CA GLU A 246 -3.81 18.55 4.78
C GLU A 246 -4.60 17.50 5.55
N ILE A 247 -4.06 16.99 6.65
CA ILE A 247 -4.77 16.10 7.57
C ILE A 247 -4.85 16.80 8.92
N GLU A 248 -6.07 17.08 9.38
CA GLU A 248 -6.34 17.73 10.66
C GLU A 248 -7.31 16.86 11.46
N ASP A 249 -6.95 16.52 12.70
CA ASP A 249 -7.80 15.71 13.61
C ASP A 249 -8.34 14.40 12.99
N GLY A 250 -7.57 13.77 12.10
CA GLY A 250 -7.96 12.53 11.41
C GLY A 250 -8.89 12.74 10.22
N GLU A 251 -9.19 13.98 9.86
CA GLU A 251 -9.95 14.36 8.68
C GLU A 251 -9.03 14.86 7.56
N LEU A 252 -9.39 14.55 6.32
CA LEU A 252 -8.70 15.05 5.14
C LEU A 252 -9.27 16.43 4.78
N ILE A 253 -8.43 17.46 4.78
CA ILE A 253 -8.82 18.84 4.50
C ILE A 253 -8.28 19.24 3.13
N ALA A 254 -9.15 19.84 2.31
CA ALA A 254 -8.78 20.42 1.04
C ALA A 254 -9.37 21.82 0.91
N LYS A 255 -8.53 22.83 0.67
CA LYS A 255 -8.95 24.25 0.58
C LYS A 255 -9.76 24.73 1.80
N GLY A 256 -9.48 24.19 2.99
CA GLY A 256 -10.14 24.56 4.25
C GLY A 256 -11.49 23.88 4.50
N GLU A 257 -11.87 22.88 3.70
CA GLU A 257 -13.08 22.07 3.89
C GLU A 257 -12.73 20.59 4.00
N THR A 258 -13.48 19.84 4.82
CA THR A 258 -13.37 18.38 4.91
C THR A 258 -13.71 17.75 3.56
N LEU A 259 -12.74 17.05 2.96
CA LEU A 259 -12.91 16.31 1.72
C LEU A 259 -13.62 14.99 2.01
N THR A 260 -14.72 14.76 1.30
CA THR A 260 -15.48 13.50 1.36
C THR A 260 -15.39 12.77 0.03
N GLY A 261 -15.11 11.46 0.06
CA GLY A 261 -15.02 10.61 -1.14
C GLY A 261 -13.69 10.63 -1.91
N GLY A 262 -12.76 11.52 -1.54
CA GLY A 262 -11.44 11.63 -2.18
C GLY A 262 -11.46 12.19 -3.61
N TYR A 263 -10.29 12.37 -4.19
CA TYR A 263 -10.13 12.84 -5.57
C TYR A 263 -9.99 11.69 -6.57
N CYS A 264 -10.88 11.64 -7.56
CA CYS A 264 -10.70 10.79 -8.72
C CYS A 264 -9.62 11.38 -9.62
N LEU A 265 -8.50 10.67 -9.76
CA LEU A 265 -7.36 11.05 -10.61
C LEU A 265 -7.25 10.16 -11.86
N THR A 266 -8.31 9.45 -12.24
CA THR A 266 -8.29 8.50 -13.35
C THR A 266 -7.78 9.12 -14.64
N ASP A 267 -8.30 10.28 -15.05
CA ASP A 267 -7.89 10.92 -16.31
C ASP A 267 -6.41 11.36 -16.26
N ASP A 268 -5.96 11.91 -15.13
CA ASP A 268 -4.57 12.36 -14.97
C ASP A 268 -3.60 11.18 -14.99
N ILE A 269 -3.97 10.08 -14.35
CA ILE A 269 -3.16 8.85 -14.28
C ILE A 269 -3.14 8.12 -15.62
N ASP A 270 -4.28 7.99 -16.30
CA ASP A 270 -4.36 7.33 -17.60
C ASP A 270 -3.57 8.09 -18.68
N ASN A 271 -3.41 9.41 -18.54
CA ASN A 271 -2.54 10.21 -19.41
C ASN A 271 -1.04 10.04 -19.13
N ALA A 272 -0.67 9.50 -17.96
CA ALA A 272 0.71 9.33 -17.52
C ALA A 272 1.29 7.94 -17.83
N ILE A 273 0.48 6.99 -18.33
CA ILE A 273 0.85 5.57 -18.55
C ILE A 273 0.88 5.16 -20.02
#